data_AF-Q49J16-F1
#
_entry.id   AF-Q49J16-F1
#
_cell.length_a   1.000
_cell.length_b   1.000
_cell.length_c   1.000
_cell.angle_alpha   90.00
_cell.angle_beta   90.00
_cell.angle_gamma   90.00
#
_symmetry.space_group_name_H-M   'P 1'
#
loop_
_entity.id
_entity.type
_entity.pdbx_description
1 polymer ?
#
loop_
_entity_poly.entity_id
_entity_poly.type
_entity_poly.pdbx_seq_one_letter_code
_entity_poly.pdbx_strand_id
1 'polypeptide(L)'
;MNASIWTLNEYLFALKEHKIEGVSRPFDTKSPYIVEMGPIATSLKLPEITLEEFIPPTAQVIKKLYLVLQPVLEELVQAEQFDKEAKYGSLSSSAVAKAYLFNAINKIYKKTAVQLTPAQIAYQDFLRRVSDSLVDEIPPEKFCEHIVEHSLVKDFYSIVSHFTLEYPDKFSLLTHFFKKQAYVLAYKTSMLSEKALEDELTSHLKETLLQLIKLNEDKTVKKRSSLFFSSSDKSAKLPDAEQIRNSHDMERILSYFNQFLRYILKHQSKDVSVIILKEIKNNPFFMNSLPEEKEQLEKKSLVEKNIKRLQKQIDSSLKLISAHQNQMLRLKEEGLTPSSEKITAQDRPLL
;
A
#
# COMPACT_ATOMS: atom_id res chain seq x y z
N MET A 1 -33.80 24.70 0.74
CA MET A 1 -33.54 25.29 2.06
C MET A 1 -32.57 26.43 1.87
N ASN A 2 -32.90 27.64 2.30
CA ASN A 2 -31.96 28.76 2.29
C ASN A 2 -30.92 28.49 3.37
N ALA A 3 -29.68 28.21 2.98
CA ALA A 3 -28.60 28.04 3.95
C ALA A 3 -28.31 29.39 4.61
N SER A 4 -28.31 29.43 5.94
CA SER A 4 -27.84 30.61 6.67
C SER A 4 -26.32 30.72 6.51
N ILE A 5 -25.86 31.93 6.22
CA ILE A 5 -24.44 32.27 6.16
C ILE A 5 -24.03 32.74 7.56
N TRP A 6 -22.97 32.14 8.10
CA TRP A 6 -22.43 32.41 9.43
C TRP A 6 -21.03 32.97 9.30
N THR A 7 -20.68 33.96 10.11
CA THR A 7 -19.28 34.33 10.30
C THR A 7 -18.54 33.22 11.06
N LEU A 8 -17.21 33.17 10.93
CA LEU A 8 -16.38 32.19 11.62
C LEU A 8 -16.62 32.20 13.14
N ASN A 9 -16.66 33.38 13.77
CA ASN A 9 -16.85 33.51 15.22
C ASN A 9 -18.25 33.07 15.67
N GLU A 10 -19.30 33.46 14.94
CA GLU A 10 -20.67 33.02 15.26
C GLU A 10 -20.79 31.49 15.19
N TYR A 11 -20.20 30.87 14.17
CA TYR A 11 -20.22 29.43 14.00
C TYR A 11 -19.43 28.69 15.09
N LEU A 12 -18.22 29.16 15.42
CA LEU A 12 -17.40 28.58 16.47
C LEU A 12 -18.07 28.71 17.85
N PHE A 13 -18.66 29.87 18.15
CA PHE A 13 -19.44 30.07 19.38
C PHE A 13 -20.64 29.12 19.43
N ALA A 14 -21.40 28.99 18.35
CA ALA A 14 -22.53 28.07 18.29
C ALA A 14 -22.12 26.60 18.46
N LEU A 15 -20.98 26.19 17.88
CA LEU A 15 -20.40 24.87 18.09
C LEU A 15 -19.98 24.66 19.57
N LYS A 16 -19.29 25.63 20.18
CA LYS A 16 -18.82 25.58 21.57
C LYS A 16 -19.99 25.48 22.56
N GLU A 17 -21.04 26.26 22.32
CA GLU A 17 -22.25 26.31 23.15
C GLU A 17 -23.26 25.18 22.83
N HIS A 18 -22.90 24.21 21.99
CA HIS A 18 -23.78 23.09 21.60
C HIS A 18 -25.12 23.54 20.98
N LYS A 19 -25.16 24.74 20.38
CA LYS A 19 -26.36 25.31 19.73
C LYS A 19 -26.63 24.69 18.35
N ILE A 20 -25.69 23.91 17.84
CA ILE A 20 -25.78 23.18 16.58
C ILE A 20 -25.35 21.72 16.82
N GLU A 21 -26.33 20.80 16.74
CA GLU A 21 -26.14 19.38 17.02
C GLU A 21 -25.81 18.57 15.77
N GLY A 22 -25.22 17.38 15.96
CA GLY A 22 -24.99 16.40 14.88
C GLY A 22 -23.88 16.78 13.89
N VAL A 23 -23.08 17.82 14.17
CA VAL A 23 -21.96 18.21 13.32
C VAL A 23 -20.79 17.23 13.51
N SER A 24 -20.67 16.26 12.62
CA SER A 24 -19.53 15.34 12.56
C SER A 24 -18.38 15.84 11.69
N ARG A 25 -18.65 16.81 10.80
CA ARG A 25 -17.69 17.42 9.87
C ARG A 25 -17.93 18.94 9.81
N PRO A 26 -17.27 19.74 10.65
CA PRO A 26 -17.48 21.18 10.64
C PRO A 26 -16.97 21.77 9.33
N PHE A 27 -17.56 22.88 8.89
CA PHE A 27 -17.24 23.59 7.64
C PHE A 27 -17.49 22.82 6.33
N ASP A 28 -18.06 21.61 6.35
CA ASP A 28 -18.43 20.87 5.14
C ASP A 28 -19.48 21.67 4.34
N THR A 29 -19.30 21.79 3.02
CA THR A 29 -20.28 22.49 2.17
C THR A 29 -21.60 21.74 2.02
N LYS A 30 -21.67 20.48 2.45
CA LYS A 30 -22.92 19.71 2.55
C LYS A 30 -23.65 19.95 3.88
N SER A 31 -23.03 20.66 4.82
CA SER A 31 -23.66 21.12 6.05
C SER A 31 -24.78 22.12 5.74
N PRO A 32 -25.86 22.16 6.53
CA PRO A 32 -26.87 23.23 6.40
C PRO A 32 -26.33 24.61 6.79
N TYR A 33 -25.15 24.68 7.42
CA TYR A 33 -24.49 25.90 7.86
C TYR A 33 -23.35 26.26 6.88
N ILE A 34 -23.50 27.36 6.15
CA ILE A 34 -22.43 27.90 5.31
C ILE A 34 -21.61 28.86 6.17
N VAL A 35 -20.30 28.63 6.28
CA VAL A 35 -19.41 29.44 7.11
C VAL A 35 -18.47 30.25 6.22
N GLU A 36 -18.45 31.56 6.47
CA GLU A 36 -17.45 32.47 5.90
C GLU A 36 -16.11 32.20 6.59
N MET A 37 -15.14 31.72 5.81
CA MET A 37 -13.78 31.52 6.31
C MET A 37 -13.02 32.84 6.22
N GLY A 38 -11.96 32.97 7.02
CA GLY A 38 -11.16 34.18 7.01
C GLY A 38 -10.45 34.45 5.68
N PRO A 39 -9.91 35.67 5.52
CA PRO A 39 -9.30 36.13 4.27
C PRO A 39 -8.09 35.29 3.82
N ILE A 40 -7.26 34.80 4.73
CA ILE A 40 -6.09 33.95 4.43
C ILE A 40 -6.59 32.60 3.91
N ALA A 41 -7.51 31.95 4.62
CA ALA A 41 -8.11 30.70 4.16
C ALA A 41 -8.81 30.83 2.80
N THR A 42 -9.45 31.97 2.55
CA THR A 42 -10.20 32.25 1.31
C THR A 42 -9.29 32.56 0.12
N SER A 43 -8.12 33.16 0.38
CA SER A 43 -7.12 33.51 -0.64
C SER A 43 -6.02 32.45 -0.84
N LEU A 44 -6.08 31.34 -0.11
CA LEU A 44 -5.12 30.24 -0.16
C LEU A 44 -4.83 29.81 -1.61
N LYS A 45 -3.54 29.79 -1.95
CA LYS A 45 -3.01 29.20 -3.18
C LYS A 45 -2.03 28.11 -2.80
N LEU A 46 -2.29 26.90 -3.29
CA LEU A 46 -1.36 25.79 -3.11
C LEU A 46 -0.25 25.87 -4.16
N PRO A 47 0.99 25.51 -3.79
CA PRO A 47 2.05 25.37 -4.77
C PRO A 47 1.71 24.25 -5.75
N GLU A 48 2.17 24.40 -6.99
CA GLU A 48 2.22 23.28 -7.93
C GLU A 48 3.23 22.25 -7.40
N ILE A 49 2.76 21.01 -7.27
CA ILE A 49 3.53 19.84 -6.84
C ILE A 49 3.22 18.73 -7.82
N THR A 50 4.24 18.17 -8.48
CA THR A 50 4.06 17.08 -9.43
C THR A 50 3.89 15.74 -8.71
N LEU A 51 3.41 14.71 -9.42
CA LEU A 51 3.25 13.37 -8.85
C LEU A 51 4.58 12.80 -8.31
N GLU A 52 5.67 13.08 -9.02
CA GLU A 52 7.02 12.63 -8.67
C GLU A 52 7.58 13.35 -7.44
N GLU A 53 7.06 14.53 -7.09
CA GLU A 53 7.49 15.29 -5.92
C GLU A 53 6.84 14.80 -4.62
N PHE A 54 5.62 14.26 -4.67
CA PHE A 54 4.92 13.76 -3.47
C PHE A 54 4.77 12.24 -3.39
N ILE A 55 5.20 11.48 -4.40
CA ILE A 55 5.25 10.02 -4.35
C ILE A 55 6.69 9.54 -4.64
N PRO A 56 7.49 9.24 -3.60
CA PRO A 56 7.19 9.40 -2.16
C PRO A 56 7.26 10.86 -1.71
N PRO A 57 6.56 11.24 -0.63
CA PRO A 57 6.65 12.59 -0.09
C PRO A 57 8.00 12.79 0.59
N THR A 58 8.60 13.95 0.34
CA THR A 58 9.88 14.34 0.93
C THR A 58 9.68 15.40 2.01
N ALA A 59 10.56 15.45 3.01
CA ALA A 59 10.52 16.47 4.05
C ALA A 59 10.54 17.90 3.49
N GLN A 60 11.22 18.12 2.36
CA GLN A 60 11.23 19.42 1.66
C GLN A 60 9.84 19.81 1.15
N VAL A 61 9.13 18.87 0.52
CA VAL A 61 7.77 19.09 0.02
C VAL A 61 6.79 19.32 1.18
N ILE A 62 6.91 18.55 2.27
CA ILE A 62 6.09 18.75 3.48
C ILE A 62 6.35 20.14 4.07
N LYS A 63 7.62 20.54 4.22
CA LYS A 63 8.00 21.86 4.73
C LYS A 63 7.44 22.99 3.87
N LYS A 64 7.50 22.87 2.54
CA LYS A 64 6.92 23.83 1.60
C LYS A 64 5.41 23.99 1.83
N LEU A 65 4.70 22.88 2.04
CA LEU A 65 3.26 22.92 2.30
C LEU A 65 2.92 23.46 3.69
N TYR A 66 3.70 23.12 4.72
CA TYR A 66 3.55 23.68 6.06
C TYR A 66 3.66 25.21 6.04
N LEU A 67 4.66 25.76 5.35
CA LEU A 67 4.82 27.22 5.22
C LEU A 67 3.60 27.91 4.59
N VAL A 68 2.88 27.21 3.70
CA VAL A 68 1.68 27.74 3.02
C VAL A 68 0.42 27.59 3.88
N LEU A 69 0.30 26.49 4.64
CA LEU A 69 -0.88 26.18 5.44
C LEU A 69 -0.84 26.79 6.85
N GLN A 70 0.35 27.03 7.39
CA GLN A 70 0.54 27.59 8.74
C GLN A 70 -0.20 28.93 8.93
N PRO A 71 -0.13 29.91 8.02
CA PRO A 71 -0.89 31.16 8.16
C PRO A 71 -2.41 30.98 8.19
N VAL A 72 -2.93 29.95 7.50
CA VAL A 72 -4.36 29.61 7.52
C VAL A 72 -4.76 29.05 8.88
N LEU A 73 -3.88 28.23 9.49
CA LEU A 73 -4.11 27.72 10.84
C LEU A 73 -4.04 28.84 11.88
N GLU A 74 -3.06 29.75 11.76
CA GLU A 74 -2.90 30.90 12.65
C GLU A 74 -4.12 31.84 12.61
N GLU A 75 -4.71 32.05 11.43
CA GLU A 75 -5.96 32.81 11.29
C GLU A 75 -7.09 32.22 12.14
N LEU A 76 -7.26 30.89 12.14
CA LEU A 76 -8.25 30.23 13.01
C LEU A 76 -7.89 30.40 14.48
N VAL A 77 -6.62 30.24 14.83
CA VAL A 77 -6.13 30.37 16.22
C VAL A 77 -6.33 31.78 16.77
N GLN A 78 -6.29 32.79 15.91
CA GLN A 78 -6.55 34.19 16.26
C GLN A 78 -8.04 34.55 16.30
N ALA A 79 -8.93 33.66 15.87
CA ALA A 79 -10.36 33.89 15.97
C ALA A 79 -10.79 33.90 17.45
N GLU A 80 -11.53 34.93 17.86
CA GLU A 80 -11.93 35.18 19.25
C GLU A 80 -12.61 33.96 19.91
N GLN A 81 -13.40 33.21 19.13
CA GLN A 81 -14.16 32.06 19.62
C GLN A 81 -13.41 30.73 19.47
N PHE A 82 -12.18 30.76 18.94
CA PHE A 82 -11.31 29.59 18.88
C PHE A 82 -10.46 29.46 20.15
N ASP A 83 -10.44 28.26 20.72
CA ASP A 83 -9.76 27.93 21.94
C ASP A 83 -9.15 26.53 21.78
N LYS A 84 -7.82 26.45 21.90
CA LYS A 84 -7.07 25.20 21.70
C LYS A 84 -7.39 24.15 22.75
N GLU A 85 -7.88 24.54 23.92
CA GLU A 85 -8.17 23.63 25.03
C GLU A 85 -9.67 23.28 25.11
N ALA A 86 -10.52 23.96 24.34
CA ALA A 86 -11.96 23.76 24.35
C ALA A 86 -12.42 22.53 23.52
N LYS A 87 -13.65 22.11 23.82
CA LYS A 87 -14.47 21.25 22.96
C LYS A 87 -15.50 22.08 22.20
N TYR A 88 -15.84 21.61 21.01
CA TYR A 88 -16.80 22.20 20.08
C TYR A 88 -17.90 21.17 19.82
N GLY A 89 -18.80 21.02 20.79
CA GLY A 89 -19.72 19.89 20.84
C GLY A 89 -18.97 18.59 21.11
N SER A 90 -19.15 17.60 20.24
CA SER A 90 -18.42 16.33 20.29
C SER A 90 -17.01 16.39 19.68
N LEU A 91 -16.62 17.53 19.09
CA LEU A 91 -15.35 17.70 18.39
C LEU A 91 -14.30 18.30 19.32
N SER A 92 -13.05 17.85 19.19
CA SER A 92 -11.90 18.54 19.78
C SER A 92 -11.52 19.78 18.97
N SER A 93 -10.81 20.71 19.60
CA SER A 93 -10.17 21.85 18.93
C SER A 93 -9.30 21.42 17.73
N SER A 94 -8.52 20.33 17.87
CA SER A 94 -7.74 19.74 16.76
C SER A 94 -8.63 19.27 15.62
N ALA A 95 -9.77 18.62 15.89
CA ALA A 95 -10.71 18.20 14.84
C ALA A 95 -11.32 19.41 14.09
N VAL A 96 -11.62 20.50 14.81
CA VAL A 96 -12.08 21.76 14.21
C VAL A 96 -10.99 22.38 13.34
N ALA A 97 -9.75 22.43 13.82
CA ALA A 97 -8.60 22.97 13.08
C ALA A 97 -8.29 22.18 11.79
N LYS A 98 -8.28 20.84 11.88
CA LYS A 98 -8.12 19.93 10.72
C LYS A 98 -9.19 20.19 9.66
N ALA A 99 -10.44 20.32 10.10
CA ALA A 99 -11.55 20.58 9.20
C ALA A 99 -11.50 21.99 8.56
N TYR A 100 -11.05 23.01 9.30
CA TYR A 100 -10.86 24.35 8.76
C TYR A 100 -9.82 24.37 7.63
N LEU A 101 -8.64 23.79 7.87
CA LEU A 101 -7.59 23.65 6.85
C LEU A 101 -8.06 22.83 5.65
N PHE A 102 -8.68 21.68 5.90
CA PHE A 102 -9.19 20.82 4.83
C PHE A 102 -10.26 21.53 4.00
N ASN A 103 -11.12 22.35 4.60
CA ASN A 103 -12.10 23.11 3.85
C ASN A 103 -11.47 24.25 3.03
N ALA A 104 -10.44 24.93 3.56
CA ALA A 104 -9.64 25.90 2.80
C ALA A 104 -9.04 25.27 1.54
N ILE A 105 -8.44 24.09 1.68
CA ILE A 105 -7.89 23.30 0.57
C ILE A 105 -9.01 22.89 -0.40
N ASN A 106 -10.14 22.37 0.10
CA ASN A 106 -11.23 21.91 -0.75
C ASN A 106 -11.88 23.03 -1.58
N LYS A 107 -11.90 24.27 -1.10
CA LYS A 107 -12.42 25.41 -1.87
C LYS A 107 -11.61 25.65 -3.17
N ILE A 108 -10.34 25.25 -3.21
CA ILE A 108 -9.49 25.34 -4.41
C ILE A 108 -9.94 24.31 -5.45
N TYR A 109 -10.22 23.07 -5.02
CA TYR A 109 -10.67 21.99 -5.90
C TYR A 109 -12.14 22.12 -6.35
N LYS A 110 -13.02 22.67 -5.50
CA LYS A 110 -14.43 22.89 -5.84
C LYS A 110 -14.64 23.93 -6.93
N LYS A 111 -13.68 24.85 -7.12
CA LYS A 111 -13.73 25.85 -8.19
C LYS A 111 -13.43 25.27 -9.58
N THR A 112 -12.90 24.04 -9.67
CA THR A 112 -12.19 23.59 -10.89
C THR A 112 -12.71 22.30 -11.56
N ALA A 113 -13.57 21.45 -10.98
CA ALA A 113 -14.03 20.25 -11.71
C ALA A 113 -15.35 19.60 -11.23
N VAL A 114 -16.11 19.04 -12.20
CA VAL A 114 -17.28 18.16 -11.99
C VAL A 114 -16.85 16.72 -11.63
N GLN A 115 -15.61 16.32 -11.97
CA GLN A 115 -14.97 15.04 -11.59
C GLN A 115 -13.47 15.24 -11.38
N LEU A 116 -12.93 14.75 -10.25
CA LEU A 116 -11.50 14.78 -9.95
C LEU A 116 -10.78 13.61 -10.64
N THR A 117 -9.58 13.85 -11.16
CA THR A 117 -8.73 12.79 -11.71
C THR A 117 -8.15 11.91 -10.58
N PRO A 118 -7.73 10.66 -10.85
CA PRO A 118 -7.09 9.81 -9.83
C PRO A 118 -5.86 10.46 -9.17
N ALA A 119 -5.08 11.23 -9.94
CA ALA A 119 -3.94 12.00 -9.44
C ALA A 119 -4.38 13.11 -8.47
N GLN A 120 -5.46 13.83 -8.79
CA GLN A 120 -6.03 14.85 -7.91
C GLN A 120 -6.60 14.25 -6.63
N ILE A 121 -7.20 13.06 -6.69
CA ILE A 121 -7.69 12.33 -5.50
C ILE A 121 -6.51 11.96 -4.59
N ALA A 122 -5.43 11.41 -5.15
CA ALA A 122 -4.23 11.08 -4.38
C ALA A 122 -3.60 12.34 -3.75
N TYR A 123 -3.53 13.44 -4.50
CA TYR A 123 -2.99 14.70 -4.01
C TYR A 123 -3.89 15.33 -2.93
N GLN A 124 -5.21 15.21 -3.04
CA GLN A 124 -6.15 15.64 -1.99
C GLN A 124 -6.00 14.82 -0.71
N ASP A 125 -5.82 13.50 -0.81
CA ASP A 125 -5.55 12.64 0.35
C ASP A 125 -4.22 13.02 1.01
N PHE A 126 -3.17 13.24 0.21
CA PHE A 126 -1.88 13.72 0.67
C PHE A 126 -2.00 15.06 1.42
N LEU A 127 -2.66 16.06 0.84
CA LEU A 127 -2.87 17.37 1.47
C LEU A 127 -3.67 17.30 2.77
N ARG A 128 -4.65 16.38 2.84
CA ARG A 128 -5.36 16.10 4.08
C ARG A 128 -4.40 15.60 5.16
N ARG A 129 -3.52 14.65 4.83
CA ARG A 129 -2.50 14.15 5.76
C ARG A 129 -1.54 15.24 6.21
N VAL A 130 -1.09 16.09 5.29
CA VAL A 130 -0.25 17.25 5.60
C VAL A 130 -0.96 18.20 6.56
N SER A 131 -2.26 18.45 6.36
CA SER A 131 -3.06 19.28 7.26
C SER A 131 -3.18 18.66 8.64
N ASP A 132 -3.44 17.35 8.72
CA ASP A 132 -3.53 16.63 9.99
C ASP A 132 -2.21 16.72 10.76
N SER A 133 -1.09 16.42 10.09
CA SER A 133 0.25 16.46 10.68
C SER A 133 0.68 17.87 11.09
N LEU A 134 0.26 18.91 10.35
CA LEU A 134 0.52 20.29 10.74
C LEU A 134 -0.22 20.66 12.04
N VAL A 135 -1.49 20.29 12.16
CA VAL A 135 -2.29 20.55 13.37
C VAL A 135 -1.76 19.76 14.57
N ASP A 136 -1.28 18.54 14.33
CA ASP A 136 -0.68 17.69 15.35
C ASP A 136 0.80 18.05 15.63
N GLU A 137 1.29 19.16 15.04
CA GLU A 137 2.64 19.72 15.23
C GLU A 137 3.77 18.72 14.93
N ILE A 138 3.53 17.81 13.98
CA ILE A 138 4.48 16.78 13.57
C ILE A 138 5.56 17.39 12.68
N PRO A 139 6.85 17.27 13.02
CA PRO A 139 7.94 17.75 12.19
C PRO A 139 7.91 17.15 10.77
N PRO A 140 8.25 17.90 9.72
CA PRO A 140 8.28 17.40 8.34
C PRO A 140 9.07 16.10 8.16
N GLU A 141 10.14 15.91 8.92
CA GLU A 141 11.02 14.74 8.89
C GLU A 141 10.33 13.48 9.44
N LYS A 142 9.37 13.65 10.35
CA LYS A 142 8.59 12.56 10.97
C LYS A 142 7.24 12.33 10.32
N PHE A 143 6.92 13.06 9.26
CA PHE A 143 5.64 12.97 8.57
C PHE A 143 5.31 11.54 8.15
N CYS A 144 6.23 10.88 7.44
CA CYS A 144 5.98 9.53 6.94
C CYS A 144 5.76 8.52 8.07
N GLU A 145 6.60 8.56 9.11
CA GLU A 145 6.48 7.70 10.29
C GLU A 145 5.11 7.86 10.95
N HIS A 146 4.71 9.11 11.20
CA HIS A 146 3.42 9.42 11.82
C HIS A 146 2.23 8.90 11.00
N ILE A 147 2.23 9.10 9.67
CA ILE A 147 1.14 8.64 8.80
C ILE A 147 1.06 7.10 8.75
N VAL A 148 2.21 6.42 8.74
CA VAL A 148 2.27 4.96 8.75
C VAL A 148 1.61 4.42 10.03
N GLU A 149 1.99 4.94 11.20
CA GLU A 149 1.48 4.52 12.51
C GLU A 149 -0.04 4.71 12.65
N HIS A 150 -0.58 5.81 12.14
CA HIS A 150 -1.96 6.20 12.42
C HIS A 150 -2.97 5.76 11.37
N SER A 151 -2.53 5.47 10.13
CA SER A 151 -3.48 5.24 9.04
C SER A 151 -3.17 4.10 8.10
N LEU A 152 -1.91 3.83 7.76
CA LEU A 152 -1.61 2.90 6.68
C LEU A 152 -1.69 1.43 7.09
N VAL A 153 -1.75 1.14 8.40
CA VAL A 153 -1.92 -0.23 8.93
C VAL A 153 -3.12 -0.95 8.30
N LYS A 154 -4.23 -0.24 8.09
CA LYS A 154 -5.43 -0.83 7.47
C LYS A 154 -5.26 -1.13 5.98
N ASP A 155 -4.42 -0.37 5.30
CA ASP A 155 -4.12 -0.55 3.88
C ASP A 155 -2.93 -1.50 3.65
N PHE A 156 -2.13 -1.77 4.68
CA PHE A 156 -0.91 -2.58 4.60
C PHE A 156 -1.18 -3.96 4.00
N TYR A 157 -2.13 -4.71 4.56
CA TYR A 157 -2.51 -6.03 4.04
C TYR A 157 -3.07 -5.95 2.62
N SER A 158 -3.81 -4.89 2.30
CA SER A 158 -4.30 -4.67 0.94
C SER A 158 -3.16 -4.39 -0.03
N ILE A 159 -2.07 -3.75 0.39
CA ILE A 159 -0.90 -3.51 -0.48
C ILE A 159 -0.12 -4.81 -0.67
N VAL A 160 0.10 -5.55 0.43
CA VAL A 160 0.81 -6.84 0.42
C VAL A 160 0.12 -7.85 -0.51
N SER A 161 -1.22 -7.84 -0.59
CA SER A 161 -1.97 -8.74 -1.46
C SER A 161 -1.81 -8.49 -2.97
N HIS A 162 -1.22 -7.36 -3.37
CA HIS A 162 -0.93 -7.05 -4.78
C HIS A 162 0.43 -7.56 -5.25
N PHE A 163 1.28 -8.06 -4.35
CA PHE A 163 2.51 -8.70 -4.75
C PHE A 163 2.23 -9.97 -5.54
N THR A 164 3.00 -10.18 -6.60
CA THR A 164 2.93 -11.37 -7.45
C THR A 164 4.32 -11.73 -7.97
N LEU A 165 4.46 -12.86 -8.67
CA LEU A 165 5.69 -13.16 -9.41
C LEU A 165 6.04 -12.11 -10.50
N GLU A 166 5.09 -11.28 -10.94
CA GLU A 166 5.39 -10.20 -11.89
C GLU A 166 5.86 -8.93 -11.17
N TYR A 167 5.38 -8.71 -9.94
CA TYR A 167 5.71 -7.56 -9.11
C TYR A 167 6.19 -8.05 -7.73
N PRO A 168 7.37 -8.67 -7.64
CA PRO A 168 7.81 -9.35 -6.44
C PRO A 168 8.44 -8.42 -5.38
N ASP A 169 8.80 -7.20 -5.75
CA ASP A 169 9.42 -6.21 -4.86
C ASP A 169 8.66 -4.87 -4.88
N LYS A 170 8.99 -4.00 -3.92
CA LYS A 170 8.33 -2.69 -3.75
C LYS A 170 8.44 -1.83 -5.02
N PHE A 171 9.59 -1.84 -5.68
CA PHE A 171 9.85 -1.03 -6.88
C PHE A 171 8.96 -1.45 -8.05
N SER A 172 8.89 -2.74 -8.31
CA SER A 172 8.07 -3.34 -9.37
C SER A 172 6.58 -3.09 -9.11
N LEU A 173 6.17 -3.19 -7.84
CA LEU A 173 4.80 -2.91 -7.42
C LEU A 173 4.41 -1.43 -7.62
N LEU A 174 5.30 -0.50 -7.25
CA LEU A 174 5.08 0.92 -7.51
C LEU A 174 4.94 1.18 -9.01
N THR A 175 5.86 0.66 -9.82
CA THR A 175 5.82 0.77 -11.28
C THR A 175 4.49 0.28 -11.85
N HIS A 176 3.97 -0.84 -11.34
CA HIS A 176 2.65 -1.35 -11.71
C HIS A 176 1.53 -0.34 -11.38
N PHE A 177 1.49 0.19 -10.16
CA PHE A 177 0.48 1.16 -9.76
C PHE A 177 0.55 2.46 -10.58
N PHE A 178 1.74 2.95 -10.91
CA PHE A 178 1.92 4.10 -11.80
C PHE A 178 1.35 3.81 -13.20
N LYS A 179 1.69 2.65 -13.79
CA LYS A 179 1.16 2.24 -15.11
C LYS A 179 -0.37 2.12 -15.12
N LYS A 180 -0.96 1.65 -14.02
CA LYS A 180 -2.42 1.53 -13.85
C LYS A 180 -3.09 2.84 -13.40
N GLN A 181 -2.34 3.92 -13.23
CA GLN A 181 -2.81 5.20 -12.70
C GLN A 181 -3.47 5.07 -11.31
N ALA A 182 -3.07 4.04 -10.54
CA ALA A 182 -3.54 3.76 -9.19
C ALA A 182 -2.76 4.59 -8.16
N TYR A 183 -2.72 5.91 -8.34
CA TYR A 183 -1.83 6.81 -7.60
C TYR A 183 -2.05 6.83 -6.08
N VAL A 184 -3.27 6.53 -5.61
CA VAL A 184 -3.54 6.39 -4.17
C VAL A 184 -2.77 5.19 -3.60
N LEU A 185 -2.78 4.06 -4.30
CA LEU A 185 -2.00 2.88 -3.89
C LEU A 185 -0.51 3.15 -4.02
N ALA A 186 -0.07 3.78 -5.12
CA ALA A 186 1.33 4.16 -5.29
C ALA A 186 1.83 5.06 -4.14
N TYR A 187 1.07 6.10 -3.78
CA TYR A 187 1.34 6.97 -2.65
C TYR A 187 1.47 6.17 -1.33
N LYS A 188 0.45 5.37 -1.00
CA LYS A 188 0.46 4.58 0.24
C LYS A 188 1.61 3.56 0.29
N THR A 189 1.88 2.87 -0.81
CA THR A 189 3.00 1.92 -0.93
C THR A 189 4.35 2.63 -0.79
N SER A 190 4.50 3.83 -1.35
CA SER A 190 5.74 4.59 -1.28
C SER A 190 6.16 4.92 0.16
N MET A 191 5.17 5.11 1.04
CA MET A 191 5.34 5.43 2.47
C MET A 191 5.77 4.24 3.33
N LEU A 192 5.53 3.01 2.89
CA LEU A 192 5.88 1.81 3.64
C LEU A 192 7.36 1.48 3.46
N SER A 193 8.03 0.97 4.50
CA SER A 193 9.41 0.52 4.35
C SER A 193 9.45 -0.73 3.45
N GLU A 194 10.48 -0.81 2.62
CA GLU A 194 10.71 -1.98 1.75
C GLU A 194 10.82 -3.26 2.57
N LYS A 195 11.60 -3.20 3.66
CA LYS A 195 11.77 -4.31 4.60
C LYS A 195 10.44 -4.79 5.21
N ALA A 196 9.55 -3.89 5.62
CA ALA A 196 8.26 -4.31 6.20
C ALA A 196 7.39 -5.05 5.18
N LEU A 197 7.37 -4.57 3.92
CA LEU A 197 6.66 -5.24 2.84
C LEU A 197 7.27 -6.62 2.53
N GLU A 198 8.59 -6.70 2.46
CA GLU A 198 9.31 -7.95 2.20
C GLU A 198 9.14 -8.97 3.33
N ASP A 199 9.24 -8.55 4.59
CA ASP A 199 9.07 -9.41 5.77
C ASP A 199 7.65 -10.02 5.79
N GLU A 200 6.63 -9.22 5.50
CA GLU A 200 5.23 -9.68 5.44
C GLU A 200 5.01 -10.64 4.27
N LEU A 201 5.47 -10.28 3.07
CA LEU A 201 5.37 -11.14 1.90
C LEU A 201 6.09 -12.48 2.11
N THR A 202 7.30 -12.42 2.66
CA THR A 202 8.11 -13.60 3.00
C THR A 202 7.38 -14.50 3.99
N SER A 203 6.74 -13.91 5.01
CA SER A 203 5.95 -14.65 5.99
C SER A 203 4.75 -15.35 5.33
N HIS A 204 4.02 -14.66 4.46
CA HIS A 204 2.89 -15.23 3.73
C HIS A 204 3.31 -16.38 2.79
N LEU A 205 4.41 -16.21 2.05
CA LEU A 205 4.97 -17.25 1.19
C LEU A 205 5.46 -18.45 1.98
N LYS A 206 6.14 -18.21 3.11
CA LYS A 206 6.61 -19.24 4.03
C LYS A 206 5.45 -20.09 4.55
N GLU A 207 4.39 -19.47 5.02
CA GLU A 207 3.18 -20.17 5.50
C GLU A 207 2.55 -21.01 4.38
N THR A 208 2.44 -20.43 3.18
CA THR A 208 1.92 -21.14 2.00
C THR A 208 2.75 -22.37 1.68
N LEU A 209 4.08 -22.25 1.67
CA LEU A 209 4.97 -23.38 1.39
C LEU A 209 4.83 -24.50 2.43
N LEU A 210 4.77 -24.14 3.71
CA LEU A 210 4.58 -25.11 4.80
C LEU A 210 3.24 -25.83 4.69
N GLN A 211 2.17 -25.13 4.31
CA GLN A 211 0.86 -25.73 4.06
C GLN A 211 0.91 -26.71 2.89
N LEU A 212 1.60 -26.36 1.79
CA LEU A 212 1.77 -27.25 0.63
C LEU A 212 2.58 -28.51 0.97
N ILE A 213 3.62 -28.37 1.79
CA ILE A 213 4.41 -29.51 2.30
C ILE A 213 3.53 -30.46 3.12
N LYS A 214 2.76 -29.92 4.07
CA LYS A 214 1.82 -30.71 4.88
C LYS A 214 0.77 -31.40 4.01
N LEU A 215 0.19 -30.68 3.05
CA LEU A 215 -0.78 -31.22 2.10
C LEU A 215 -0.18 -32.38 1.29
N ASN A 216 1.06 -32.25 0.85
CA ASN A 216 1.78 -33.32 0.15
C ASN A 216 1.96 -34.56 1.05
N GLU A 217 2.38 -34.37 2.31
CA GLU A 217 2.55 -35.46 3.28
C GLU A 217 1.23 -36.21 3.53
N ASP A 218 0.15 -35.48 3.82
CA ASP A 218 -1.17 -36.05 4.09
C ASP A 218 -1.70 -36.90 2.91
N LYS A 219 -1.50 -36.42 1.68
CA LYS A 219 -1.94 -37.13 0.47
C LYS A 219 -1.03 -38.32 0.14
N THR A 220 0.25 -38.26 0.51
CA THR A 220 1.20 -39.36 0.31
C THR A 220 0.96 -40.48 1.33
N VAL A 221 0.72 -40.15 2.61
CA VAL A 221 0.44 -41.12 3.68
C VAL A 221 -0.83 -41.91 3.38
N LYS A 222 -1.91 -41.24 2.92
CA LYS A 222 -3.16 -41.92 2.52
C LYS A 222 -2.98 -42.90 1.34
N LYS A 223 -2.02 -42.66 0.44
CA LYS A 223 -1.66 -43.61 -0.63
C LYS A 223 -0.77 -44.75 -0.12
N ARG A 224 0.17 -44.47 0.81
CA ARG A 224 1.05 -45.49 1.40
C ARG A 224 0.32 -46.47 2.33
N SER A 225 -0.72 -46.02 3.04
CA SER A 225 -1.60 -46.93 3.81
C SER A 225 -2.40 -47.89 2.92
N SER A 226 -2.42 -47.69 1.59
CA SER A 226 -3.05 -48.60 0.63
C SER A 226 -2.08 -49.48 -0.18
N LEU A 227 -0.77 -49.22 -0.15
CA LEU A 227 0.23 -49.95 -0.93
C LEU A 227 1.60 -49.99 -0.20
N PHE A 228 2.01 -51.18 0.22
CA PHE A 228 3.37 -51.47 0.71
C PHE A 228 4.36 -51.43 -0.45
N PHE A 229 5.20 -50.39 -0.55
CA PHE A 229 6.48 -50.48 -1.25
C PHE A 229 7.49 -49.49 -0.66
N SER A 230 8.70 -50.00 -0.43
CA SER A 230 9.90 -49.23 -0.13
C SER A 230 10.45 -48.61 -1.41
N SER A 231 10.99 -47.39 -1.34
CA SER A 231 12.10 -47.03 -2.21
C SER A 231 12.94 -45.91 -1.65
N SER A 232 14.25 -46.18 -1.73
CA SER A 232 15.37 -45.28 -1.56
C SER A 232 15.60 -44.52 -2.87
N ASP A 233 15.34 -43.20 -2.89
CA ASP A 233 15.86 -42.35 -3.95
C ASP A 233 16.20 -40.96 -3.38
N LYS A 234 17.49 -40.58 -3.46
CA LYS A 234 18.09 -39.43 -2.78
C LYS A 234 18.09 -38.14 -3.64
N SER A 235 17.45 -38.15 -4.80
CA SER A 235 17.80 -37.22 -5.88
C SER A 235 16.83 -36.04 -6.10
N ALA A 236 15.87 -35.83 -5.19
CA ALA A 236 15.32 -34.53 -4.83
C ALA A 236 14.75 -34.67 -3.40
N LYS A 237 15.32 -33.96 -2.43
CA LYS A 237 14.77 -33.94 -1.07
C LYS A 237 13.69 -32.87 -1.02
N LEU A 238 12.60 -33.18 -0.32
CA LEU A 238 11.64 -32.17 0.09
C LEU A 238 12.40 -31.12 0.93
N PRO A 239 12.10 -29.81 0.76
CA PRO A 239 12.69 -28.78 1.61
C PRO A 239 12.41 -29.08 3.09
N ASP A 240 13.40 -28.85 3.95
CA ASP A 240 13.27 -29.07 5.38
C ASP A 240 12.35 -28.01 5.99
N ALA A 241 11.29 -28.47 6.66
CA ALA A 241 10.26 -27.58 7.23
C ALA A 241 10.82 -26.65 8.32
N GLU A 242 11.82 -27.10 9.07
CA GLU A 242 12.46 -26.30 10.12
C GLU A 242 13.37 -25.24 9.52
N GLN A 243 14.09 -25.56 8.44
CA GLN A 243 14.84 -24.58 7.65
C GLN A 243 13.94 -23.52 7.01
N ILE A 244 12.73 -23.89 6.59
CA ILE A 244 11.73 -22.95 6.06
C ILE A 244 11.23 -22.03 7.17
N ARG A 245 10.86 -22.57 8.34
CA ARG A 245 10.35 -21.78 9.48
C ARG A 245 11.32 -20.70 9.94
N ASN A 246 12.60 -21.06 9.95
CA ASN A 246 13.69 -20.18 10.40
C ASN A 246 14.26 -19.28 9.28
N SER A 247 13.67 -19.31 8.07
CA SER A 247 14.07 -18.44 6.97
C SER A 247 13.28 -17.13 6.99
N HIS A 248 14.00 -16.02 6.93
CA HIS A 248 13.46 -14.65 6.84
C HIS A 248 13.78 -13.98 5.50
N ASP A 249 14.42 -14.71 4.59
CA ASP A 249 14.87 -14.23 3.30
C ASP A 249 13.89 -14.67 2.20
N MET A 250 13.35 -13.69 1.47
CA MET A 250 12.40 -13.92 0.38
C MET A 250 13.00 -14.76 -0.74
N GLU A 251 14.25 -14.49 -1.15
CA GLU A 251 14.93 -15.24 -2.20
C GLU A 251 15.07 -16.71 -1.80
N ARG A 252 15.40 -16.95 -0.52
CA ARG A 252 15.53 -18.29 0.03
C ARG A 252 14.19 -19.03 0.07
N ILE A 253 13.10 -18.36 0.47
CA ILE A 253 11.75 -18.94 0.44
C ILE A 253 11.33 -19.31 -0.99
N LEU A 254 11.57 -18.43 -1.98
CA LEU A 254 11.28 -18.71 -3.39
C LEU A 254 12.14 -19.87 -3.94
N SER A 255 13.40 -19.96 -3.52
CA SER A 255 14.26 -21.11 -3.84
C SER A 255 13.69 -22.42 -3.28
N TYR A 256 13.16 -22.42 -2.05
CA TYR A 256 12.49 -23.60 -1.48
C TYR A 256 11.20 -23.95 -2.23
N PHE A 257 10.42 -22.98 -2.71
CA PHE A 257 9.31 -23.25 -3.62
C PHE A 257 9.78 -23.95 -4.90
N ASN A 258 10.88 -23.50 -5.51
CA ASN A 258 11.41 -24.13 -6.72
C ASN A 258 11.88 -25.58 -6.43
N GLN A 259 12.53 -25.82 -5.29
CA GLN A 259 12.91 -27.16 -4.83
C GLN A 259 11.69 -28.06 -4.60
N PHE A 260 10.65 -27.54 -3.95
CA PHE A 260 9.39 -28.24 -3.76
C PHE A 260 8.75 -28.64 -5.10
N LEU A 261 8.67 -27.71 -6.06
CA LEU A 261 8.15 -27.99 -7.40
C LEU A 261 8.95 -29.08 -8.14
N ARG A 262 10.28 -29.10 -8.02
CA ARG A 262 11.13 -30.18 -8.56
C ARG A 262 10.80 -31.53 -7.91
N TYR A 263 10.60 -31.53 -6.59
CA TYR A 263 10.22 -32.73 -5.85
C TYR A 263 8.86 -33.26 -6.31
N ILE A 264 7.85 -32.40 -6.42
CA ILE A 264 6.52 -32.77 -6.91
C ILE A 264 6.60 -33.38 -8.31
N LEU A 265 7.32 -32.74 -9.23
CA LEU A 265 7.48 -33.21 -10.60
C LEU A 265 8.09 -34.61 -10.69
N LYS A 266 9.04 -34.93 -9.80
CA LYS A 266 9.85 -36.15 -9.88
C LYS A 266 9.27 -37.32 -9.07
N HIS A 267 8.68 -37.04 -7.92
CA HIS A 267 8.35 -38.07 -6.93
C HIS A 267 6.85 -38.23 -6.66
N GLN A 268 6.02 -37.28 -7.10
CA GLN A 268 4.60 -37.32 -6.80
C GLN A 268 3.76 -37.82 -7.96
N SER A 269 2.67 -38.50 -7.60
CA SER A 269 1.67 -38.90 -8.59
C SER A 269 1.02 -37.67 -9.22
N LYS A 270 0.47 -37.85 -10.44
CA LYS A 270 -0.28 -36.81 -11.15
C LYS A 270 -1.39 -36.22 -10.28
N ASP A 271 -2.18 -37.04 -9.59
CA ASP A 271 -3.33 -36.56 -8.81
C ASP A 271 -2.90 -35.63 -7.67
N VAL A 272 -1.81 -35.99 -6.97
CA VAL A 272 -1.23 -35.17 -5.91
C VAL A 272 -0.70 -33.85 -6.48
N SER A 273 0.00 -33.93 -7.61
CA SER A 273 0.52 -32.75 -8.32
C SER A 273 -0.60 -31.79 -8.77
N VAL A 274 -1.73 -32.32 -9.24
CA VAL A 274 -2.91 -31.51 -9.61
C VAL A 274 -3.49 -30.79 -8.39
N ILE A 275 -3.62 -31.49 -7.26
CA ILE A 275 -4.13 -30.87 -6.02
C ILE A 275 -3.21 -29.75 -5.56
N ILE A 276 -1.89 -29.99 -5.55
CA ILE A 276 -0.90 -28.99 -5.15
C ILE A 276 -0.91 -27.79 -6.09
N LEU A 277 -0.97 -28.01 -7.41
CA LEU A 277 -1.07 -26.90 -8.38
C LEU A 277 -2.34 -26.08 -8.20
N LYS A 278 -3.48 -26.71 -7.88
CA LYS A 278 -4.72 -25.99 -7.57
C LYS A 278 -4.55 -25.12 -6.34
N GLU A 279 -3.90 -25.64 -5.30
CA GLU A 279 -3.65 -24.90 -4.07
C GLU A 279 -2.70 -23.71 -4.31
N ILE A 280 -1.61 -23.92 -5.05
CA ILE A 280 -0.70 -22.83 -5.46
C ILE A 280 -1.47 -21.75 -6.22
N LYS A 281 -2.34 -22.14 -7.17
CA LYS A 281 -3.13 -21.19 -7.98
C LYS A 281 -4.09 -20.34 -7.15
N ASN A 282 -4.60 -20.89 -6.04
CA ASN A 282 -5.52 -20.17 -5.16
C ASN A 282 -4.82 -19.09 -4.32
N ASN A 283 -3.49 -19.14 -4.21
CA ASN A 283 -2.74 -18.08 -3.55
C ASN A 283 -2.60 -16.86 -4.48
N PRO A 284 -2.97 -15.64 -4.02
CA PRO A 284 -2.93 -14.41 -4.83
C PRO A 284 -1.57 -14.15 -5.50
N PHE A 285 -0.48 -14.47 -4.81
CA PHE A 285 0.88 -14.25 -5.31
C PHE A 285 1.17 -15.03 -6.61
N PHE A 286 0.51 -16.18 -6.79
CA PHE A 286 0.68 -17.06 -7.94
C PHE A 286 -0.50 -17.02 -8.93
N MET A 287 -1.56 -16.26 -8.64
CA MET A 287 -2.85 -16.31 -9.36
C MET A 287 -2.72 -16.17 -10.89
N ASN A 288 -1.78 -15.35 -11.36
CA ASN A 288 -1.53 -15.09 -12.79
C ASN A 288 -0.50 -16.03 -13.44
N SER A 289 0.00 -17.02 -12.70
CA SER A 289 1.10 -17.88 -13.14
C SER A 289 0.63 -19.06 -14.00
N LEU A 290 -0.62 -19.48 -13.82
CA LEU A 290 -1.21 -20.64 -14.48
C LEU A 290 -2.46 -20.24 -15.28
N PRO A 291 -2.70 -20.83 -16.46
CA PRO A 291 -3.88 -20.53 -17.27
C PRO A 291 -5.18 -20.82 -16.52
N GLU A 292 -6.25 -20.08 -16.85
CA GLU A 292 -7.54 -20.12 -16.14
C GLU A 292 -8.24 -21.48 -16.20
N GLU A 293 -7.96 -22.27 -17.23
CA GLU A 293 -8.71 -23.47 -17.60
C GLU A 293 -8.56 -24.61 -16.58
N LYS A 294 -9.60 -24.80 -15.77
CA LYS A 294 -9.75 -25.91 -14.80
C LYS A 294 -9.86 -27.28 -15.47
N GLU A 295 -10.34 -27.33 -16.71
CA GLU A 295 -10.70 -28.58 -17.42
C GLU A 295 -9.53 -29.25 -18.15
N GLN A 296 -8.39 -28.57 -18.32
CA GLN A 296 -7.27 -29.14 -19.09
C GLN A 296 -6.26 -29.95 -18.26
N LEU A 297 -6.27 -29.84 -16.92
CA LEU A 297 -5.26 -30.44 -16.01
C LEU A 297 -5.31 -31.98 -15.89
N GLU A 298 -6.10 -32.66 -16.71
CA GLU A 298 -6.24 -34.12 -16.73
C GLU A 298 -5.11 -34.84 -17.49
N LYS A 299 -4.20 -34.13 -18.16
CA LYS A 299 -3.06 -34.76 -18.86
C LYS A 299 -1.77 -34.59 -18.06
N LYS A 300 -1.01 -35.69 -17.86
CA LYS A 300 0.28 -35.66 -17.13
C LYS A 300 1.24 -34.64 -17.73
N SER A 301 1.35 -34.59 -19.06
CA SER A 301 2.19 -33.61 -19.77
C SER A 301 1.81 -32.16 -19.48
N LEU A 302 0.54 -31.86 -19.24
CA LEU A 302 0.10 -30.50 -18.92
C LEU A 302 0.46 -30.10 -17.49
N VAL A 303 0.34 -31.03 -16.53
CA VAL A 303 0.80 -30.82 -15.14
C VAL A 303 2.29 -30.50 -15.13
N GLU A 304 3.10 -31.29 -15.84
CA GLU A 304 4.55 -31.05 -15.95
C GLU A 304 4.87 -29.70 -16.60
N LYS A 305 4.16 -29.33 -17.68
CA LYS A 305 4.31 -28.04 -18.36
C LYS A 305 3.99 -26.87 -17.43
N ASN A 306 2.93 -26.98 -16.63
CA ASN A 306 2.52 -25.96 -15.68
C ASN A 306 3.50 -25.81 -14.51
N ILE A 307 4.02 -26.91 -13.98
CA ILE A 307 5.10 -26.87 -12.97
C ILE A 307 6.33 -26.16 -13.54
N LYS A 308 6.79 -26.53 -14.75
CA LYS A 308 7.94 -25.89 -15.40
C LYS A 308 7.72 -24.40 -15.67
N ARG A 309 6.49 -23.99 -16.01
CA ARG A 309 6.12 -22.58 -16.19
C ARG A 309 6.26 -21.79 -14.88
N LEU A 310 5.71 -22.31 -13.78
CA LEU A 310 5.86 -21.70 -12.46
C LEU A 310 7.34 -21.54 -12.08
N GLN A 311 8.14 -22.59 -12.25
CA GLN A 311 9.58 -22.53 -11.96
C GLN A 311 10.27 -21.41 -12.74
N LYS A 312 9.98 -21.29 -14.05
CA LYS A 312 10.54 -20.22 -14.87
C LYS A 312 10.15 -18.83 -14.36
N GLN A 313 8.92 -18.65 -13.89
CA GLN A 313 8.47 -17.36 -13.36
C GLN A 313 9.11 -17.03 -12.02
N ILE A 314 9.28 -18.03 -11.14
CA ILE A 314 10.04 -17.89 -9.90
C ILE A 314 11.49 -17.48 -10.20
N ASP A 315 12.15 -18.15 -11.14
CA ASP A 315 13.53 -17.82 -11.52
C ASP A 315 13.66 -16.40 -12.10
N SER A 316 12.66 -15.93 -12.86
CA SER A 316 12.60 -14.54 -13.32
C SER A 316 12.40 -13.55 -12.17
N SER A 317 11.55 -13.88 -11.20
CA SER A 317 11.29 -13.04 -10.02
C SER A 317 12.56 -12.88 -9.17
N LEU A 318 13.28 -13.98 -8.95
CA LEU A 318 14.56 -13.98 -8.22
C LEU A 318 15.57 -13.04 -8.90
N LYS A 319 15.72 -13.13 -10.22
CA LYS A 319 16.62 -12.23 -10.96
C LYS A 319 16.25 -10.76 -10.82
N LEU A 320 14.95 -10.47 -10.79
CA LEU A 320 14.44 -9.11 -10.63
C LEU A 320 14.79 -8.55 -9.23
N ILE A 321 14.48 -9.33 -8.19
CA ILE A 321 14.79 -8.98 -6.79
C ILE A 321 16.29 -8.71 -6.64
N SER A 322 17.14 -9.65 -7.08
CA SER A 322 18.59 -9.48 -6.96
C SER A 322 19.11 -8.29 -7.78
N ALA A 323 18.51 -7.98 -8.94
CA ALA A 323 18.91 -6.82 -9.73
C ALA A 323 18.60 -5.51 -9.01
N HIS A 324 17.40 -5.37 -8.44
CA HIS A 324 17.00 -4.17 -7.69
C HIS A 324 17.81 -4.02 -6.39
N GLN A 325 18.05 -5.09 -5.64
CA GLN A 325 18.89 -5.04 -4.44
C GLN A 325 20.32 -4.54 -4.75
N ASN A 326 20.92 -5.03 -5.84
CA ASN A 326 22.24 -4.59 -6.29
C ASN A 326 22.25 -3.11 -6.72
N GLN A 327 21.20 -2.65 -7.40
CA GLN A 327 21.05 -1.23 -7.75
C GLN A 327 20.97 -0.36 -6.49
N MET A 328 20.18 -0.77 -5.49
CA MET A 328 20.03 -0.04 -4.24
C MET A 328 21.33 0.02 -3.42
N LEU A 329 22.14 -1.05 -3.44
CA LEU A 329 23.46 -1.07 -2.81
C LEU A 329 24.41 -0.05 -3.46
N ARG A 330 24.46 0.00 -4.79
CA ARG A 330 25.30 0.96 -5.53
C ARG A 330 24.92 2.42 -5.24
N LEU A 331 23.62 2.73 -5.21
CA LEU A 331 23.16 4.08 -4.90
C LEU A 331 23.58 4.52 -3.49
N LYS A 332 23.53 3.61 -2.50
CA LYS A 332 24.00 3.89 -1.14
C LYS A 332 25.51 4.11 -1.09
N GLU A 333 26.30 3.34 -1.84
CA GLU A 333 27.77 3.49 -1.94
C GLU A 333 28.17 4.82 -2.60
N GLU A 334 27.36 5.32 -3.54
CA GLU A 334 27.55 6.60 -4.23
C GLU A 334 27.11 7.82 -3.38
N GLY A 335 26.62 7.62 -2.16
CA GLY A 335 26.11 8.69 -1.30
C GLY A 335 24.81 9.31 -1.81
N LEU A 336 24.16 8.66 -2.77
CA LEU A 336 22.85 9.03 -3.29
C LEU A 336 21.80 8.42 -2.35
N THR A 337 21.12 9.26 -1.57
CA THR A 337 19.92 8.81 -0.88
C THR A 337 18.88 8.42 -1.93
N PRO A 338 18.13 7.30 -1.76
CA PRO A 338 17.01 6.95 -2.64
C PRO A 338 15.81 7.91 -2.49
N SER A 339 16.04 9.13 -2.01
CA SER A 339 15.15 10.25 -2.15
C SER A 339 15.11 10.61 -3.63
N SER A 340 13.97 10.35 -4.28
CA SER A 340 13.76 10.55 -5.71
C SER A 340 14.52 9.57 -6.62
N GLU A 341 14.16 8.30 -6.56
CA GLU A 341 13.82 7.74 -7.87
C GLU A 341 12.70 8.62 -8.40
N LYS A 342 13.05 9.49 -9.35
CA LYS A 342 12.13 9.86 -10.40
C LYS A 342 11.62 8.52 -10.92
N ILE A 343 10.48 8.07 -10.40
CA ILE A 343 9.62 7.11 -11.08
C ILE A 343 9.05 7.92 -12.25
N THR A 344 9.94 8.30 -13.17
CA THR A 344 9.55 8.98 -14.38
C THR A 344 8.74 7.96 -15.13
N ALA A 345 7.49 8.32 -15.43
CA ALA A 345 6.66 7.67 -16.43
C ALA A 345 7.26 7.78 -17.86
N GLN A 346 8.58 7.88 -17.99
CA GLN A 346 9.33 8.08 -19.24
C GLN A 346 9.72 6.79 -19.95
N ASP A 347 9.61 5.62 -19.32
CA ASP A 347 9.50 4.37 -20.06
C ASP A 347 8.05 4.18 -20.52
N ARG A 348 7.58 5.10 -21.38
CA ARG A 348 6.53 4.78 -22.35
C ARG A 348 7.21 3.98 -23.46
N PRO A 349 6.98 2.67 -23.62
CA PRO A 349 6.92 2.18 -24.97
C PRO A 349 5.74 2.89 -25.63
N LEU A 350 6.03 3.69 -26.65
CA LEU A 350 5.07 3.91 -27.71
C LEU A 350 4.63 2.51 -28.17
N LEU A 351 3.36 2.16 -27.90
CA LEU A 351 2.39 1.53 -28.81
C LEU A 351 1.16 1.05 -28.03
#